data_AF-K9VCS3-F1
#
_entry.id   AF-K9VCS3-F1
#
_cell.length_a   1.000
_cell.length_b   1.000
_cell.length_c   1.000
_cell.angle_alpha   90.00
_cell.angle_beta   90.00
_cell.angle_gamma   90.00
#
_symmetry.space_group_name_H-M   'P 1'
#
loop_
_entity.id
_entity.type
_entity.pdbx_description
1 polymer ?
#
loop_
_entity_poly.entity_id
_entity_poly.type
_entity_poly.pdbx_seq_one_letter_code
_entity_poly.pdbx_strand_id
1 'polypeptide(L)'
;MNEVLDFWFGRSQSPEFGKVHKKWFEKDADFDAEVRSRFMQQYELAASGQLDSWHDSPENCLALIILLDQFPRNMFRGTPQAFATDSKALATAEYAVNHNFDRELLTVQKLFIYLPFQHSENLEHQQKSVQLFRQLSGEPDSDSLIEYAMQHLEPTFRTLNWHTRSWGAPSESISRL
;
A
#
# COMPACT_ATOMS: atom_id res chain seq x y z
N MET A 1 13.56 7.42 14.29
CA MET A 1 13.01 6.05 14.28
C MET A 1 11.50 6.19 14.14
N ASN A 2 10.91 5.64 13.08
CA ASN A 2 9.52 5.88 12.71
C ASN A 2 8.66 4.70 13.19
N GLU A 3 7.79 4.92 14.19
CA GLU A 3 7.02 3.85 14.83
C GLU A 3 6.11 3.09 13.84
N VAL A 4 5.54 3.79 12.85
CA VAL A 4 4.69 3.18 11.82
C VAL A 4 5.50 2.16 11.02
N LEU A 5 6.69 2.54 10.56
CA LEU A 5 7.56 1.66 9.79
C LEU A 5 8.11 0.51 10.64
N ASP A 6 8.51 0.78 11.88
CA ASP A 6 8.99 -0.26 12.80
C ASP A 6 7.92 -1.30 13.08
N PHE A 7 6.66 -0.88 13.24
CA PHE A 7 5.54 -1.78 13.46
C PHE A 7 5.22 -2.60 12.20
N TRP A 8 5.21 -1.93 11.04
CA TRP A 8 4.79 -2.55 9.79
C TRP A 8 5.85 -3.49 9.23
N PHE A 9 7.10 -3.03 9.14
CA PHE A 9 8.22 -3.74 8.51
C PHE A 9 9.18 -4.39 9.51
N GLY A 10 9.01 -4.18 10.81
CA GLY A 10 9.98 -4.58 11.83
C GLY A 10 11.06 -3.52 12.02
N ARG A 11 11.73 -3.56 13.18
CA ARG A 11 12.86 -2.66 13.47
C ARG A 11 14.07 -3.03 12.63
N SER A 12 14.86 -2.03 12.25
CA SER A 12 16.17 -2.24 11.63
C SER A 12 16.99 -3.23 12.48
N GLN A 13 17.65 -4.21 11.84
CA GLN A 13 18.41 -5.31 12.47
C GLN A 13 17.59 -6.44 13.12
N SER A 14 16.26 -6.36 13.12
CA SER A 14 15.44 -7.52 13.46
C SER A 14 15.47 -8.55 12.32
N PRO A 15 15.36 -9.86 12.61
CA PRO A 15 15.25 -10.89 11.56
C PRO A 15 14.04 -10.70 10.65
N GLU A 16 13.05 -9.92 11.08
CA GLU A 16 11.80 -9.65 10.36
C GLU A 16 11.88 -8.43 9.43
N PHE A 17 12.94 -7.64 9.55
CA PHE A 17 13.13 -6.43 8.75
C PHE A 17 13.22 -6.74 7.26
N GLY A 18 12.37 -6.11 6.47
CA GLY A 18 12.36 -6.27 5.01
C GLY A 18 11.71 -7.55 4.50
N LYS A 19 11.16 -8.40 5.37
CA LYS A 19 10.43 -9.61 4.97
C LYS A 19 8.97 -9.32 4.65
N VAL A 20 8.36 -10.16 3.81
CA VAL A 20 6.91 -10.14 3.57
C VAL A 20 6.19 -10.74 4.77
N HIS A 21 5.20 -10.01 5.29
CA HIS A 21 4.35 -10.49 6.39
C HIS A 21 2.95 -10.79 5.88
N LYS A 22 2.49 -12.03 6.09
CA LYS A 22 1.12 -12.46 5.70
C LYS A 22 0.03 -11.61 6.35
N LYS A 23 0.26 -11.15 7.58
CA LYS A 23 -0.67 -10.30 8.35
C LYS A 23 -1.07 -9.00 7.65
N TRP A 24 -0.29 -8.54 6.66
CA TRP A 24 -0.64 -7.34 5.88
C TRP A 24 -1.84 -7.59 4.95
N PHE A 25 -2.05 -8.83 4.53
CA PHE A 25 -3.02 -9.18 3.48
C PHE A 25 -4.09 -10.16 3.97
N GLU A 26 -3.82 -10.91 5.04
CA GLU A 26 -4.78 -11.82 5.66
C GLU A 26 -5.69 -11.06 6.64
N LYS A 27 -6.93 -11.52 6.78
CA LYS A 27 -7.85 -11.00 7.81
C LYS A 27 -7.45 -11.60 9.15
N ASP A 28 -7.01 -10.76 10.06
CA ASP A 28 -6.65 -11.13 11.42
C ASP A 28 -7.24 -10.08 12.38
N ALA A 29 -8.22 -10.51 13.17
CA ALA A 29 -8.96 -9.61 14.07
C ALA A 29 -8.08 -9.05 15.21
N ASP A 30 -7.09 -9.83 15.67
CA ASP A 30 -6.20 -9.39 16.74
C ASP A 30 -5.20 -8.36 16.18
N PHE A 31 -4.67 -8.60 14.98
CA PHE A 31 -3.82 -7.62 14.30
C PHE A 31 -4.58 -6.34 13.95
N ASP A 32 -5.81 -6.45 13.43
CA ASP A 32 -6.67 -5.30 13.13
C ASP A 32 -6.94 -4.45 14.38
N ALA A 33 -7.22 -5.12 15.51
CA ALA A 33 -7.42 -4.46 16.80
C ALA A 33 -6.14 -3.78 17.31
N GLU A 34 -4.97 -4.41 17.13
CA GLU A 34 -3.67 -3.82 17.49
C GLU A 34 -3.39 -2.56 16.65
N VAL A 35 -3.55 -2.65 15.32
CA VAL A 35 -3.37 -1.51 14.40
C VAL A 35 -4.24 -0.34 14.85
N ARG A 36 -5.53 -0.59 15.11
CA ARG A 36 -6.47 0.43 15.57
C ARG A 36 -6.08 1.02 16.91
N SER A 37 -5.82 0.17 17.91
CA SER A 37 -5.47 0.61 19.27
C SER A 37 -4.25 1.53 19.28
N ARG A 38 -3.23 1.21 18.49
CA ARG A 38 -1.95 1.91 18.50
C ARG A 38 -1.92 3.15 17.63
N PHE A 39 -2.59 3.13 16.48
CA PHE A 39 -2.37 4.13 15.43
C PHE A 39 -3.59 4.95 15.04
N MET A 40 -4.74 4.78 15.71
CA MET A 40 -5.95 5.57 15.40
C MET A 40 -5.67 7.07 15.44
N GLN A 41 -4.91 7.54 16.44
CA GLN A 41 -4.60 8.97 16.57
C GLN A 41 -3.71 9.47 15.42
N GLN A 42 -2.64 8.74 15.05
CA GLN A 42 -1.82 9.14 13.89
C GLN A 42 -2.61 9.09 12.59
N TYR A 43 -3.51 8.12 12.42
CA TYR A 43 -4.41 8.06 11.28
C TYR A 43 -5.29 9.31 11.20
N GLU A 44 -5.92 9.74 12.30
CA GLU A 44 -6.77 10.94 12.32
C GLU A 44 -5.98 12.22 11.98
N LEU A 45 -4.74 12.33 12.46
CA LEU A 45 -3.84 13.43 12.12
C LEU A 45 -3.43 13.41 10.63
N ALA A 46 -3.11 12.23 10.09
CA ALA A 46 -2.80 12.05 8.68
C ALA A 46 -4.02 12.39 7.80
N ALA A 47 -5.18 11.84 8.12
CA ALA A 47 -6.43 12.05 7.40
C ALA A 47 -6.84 13.53 7.37
N SER A 48 -6.61 14.27 8.46
CA SER A 48 -6.87 15.71 8.55
C SER A 48 -5.78 16.62 7.96
N GLY A 49 -4.64 16.07 7.52
CA GLY A 49 -3.54 16.84 6.92
C GLY A 49 -2.57 17.50 7.86
N GLN A 50 -2.66 17.17 9.14
CA GLN A 50 -1.69 17.66 10.13
C GLN A 50 -0.31 17.02 9.99
N LEU A 51 -0.19 15.91 9.25
CA LEU A 51 1.07 15.23 8.96
C LEU A 51 1.60 15.47 7.53
N ASP A 52 1.06 16.44 6.78
CA ASP A 52 1.49 16.68 5.38
C ASP A 52 2.96 17.15 5.27
N SER A 53 3.58 17.57 6.37
CA SER A 53 5.02 17.86 6.44
C SER A 53 5.91 16.62 6.30
N TRP A 54 5.36 15.41 6.38
CA TRP A 54 6.09 14.14 6.27
C TRP A 54 6.54 13.80 4.84
N HIS A 55 6.26 14.68 3.88
CA HIS A 55 6.86 14.65 2.53
C HIS A 55 8.36 15.04 2.52
N ASP A 56 9.00 15.19 3.68
CA ASP A 56 10.37 15.65 3.84
C ASP A 56 11.45 14.58 3.59
N SER A 57 11.07 13.30 3.60
CA SER A 57 11.99 12.16 3.43
C SER A 57 11.27 10.93 2.87
N PRO A 58 11.99 9.99 2.24
CA PRO A 58 11.43 8.74 1.75
C PRO A 58 10.67 7.93 2.81
N GLU A 59 11.25 7.78 4.00
CA GLU A 59 10.67 6.99 5.08
C GLU A 59 9.41 7.62 5.66
N ASN A 60 9.40 8.94 5.88
CA ASN A 60 8.22 9.61 6.40
C ASN A 60 7.08 9.61 5.39
N CYS A 61 7.40 9.77 4.10
CA CYS A 61 6.41 9.68 3.02
C CYS A 61 5.79 8.27 2.96
N LEU A 62 6.61 7.23 3.03
CA LEU A 62 6.13 5.84 3.14
C LEU A 62 5.26 5.63 4.38
N ALA A 63 5.66 6.15 5.54
CA ALA A 63 4.86 6.02 6.76
C ALA A 63 3.49 6.69 6.63
N LEU A 64 3.44 7.85 5.97
CA LEU A 64 2.19 8.55 5.67
C LEU A 64 1.30 7.72 4.73
N ILE A 65 1.89 7.06 3.71
CA ILE A 65 1.15 6.13 2.84
C ILE A 65 0.59 4.95 3.64
N ILE A 66 1.37 4.32 4.53
CA ILE A 66 0.89 3.21 5.38
C ILE A 66 -0.29 3.66 6.26
N LEU A 67 -0.21 4.85 6.85
CA LEU A 67 -1.29 5.43 7.66
C LEU A 67 -2.57 5.67 6.86
N LEU A 68 -2.46 6.10 5.59
CA LEU A 68 -3.61 6.50 4.76
C LEU A 68 -4.16 5.38 3.87
N ASP A 69 -3.36 4.37 3.55
CA ASP A 69 -3.73 3.31 2.61
C ASP A 69 -3.95 1.98 3.33
N GLN A 70 -2.97 1.54 4.12
CA GLN A 70 -2.98 0.20 4.72
C GLN A 70 -3.78 0.15 6.02
N PHE A 71 -3.47 1.03 6.96
CA PHE A 71 -4.11 1.01 8.28
C PHE A 71 -5.64 1.14 8.21
N PRO A 72 -6.24 1.98 7.35
CA PRO A 72 -7.71 2.08 7.27
C PRO A 72 -8.37 0.76 6.84
N ARG A 73 -7.69 -0.04 5.99
CA ARG A 73 -8.15 -1.36 5.54
C ARG A 73 -8.15 -2.39 6.68
N ASN A 74 -7.28 -2.24 7.67
CA ASN A 74 -7.29 -3.02 8.93
C ASN A 74 -8.31 -2.44 9.95
N MET A 75 -8.24 -1.13 10.23
CA MET A 75 -9.01 -0.46 11.30
C MET A 75 -10.53 -0.44 11.05
N PHE A 76 -10.94 -0.36 9.78
CA PHE A 76 -12.33 -0.14 9.37
C PHE A 76 -12.82 -1.20 8.38
N ARG A 77 -12.25 -2.41 8.46
CA ARG A 77 -12.53 -3.53 7.54
C ARG A 77 -14.02 -3.72 7.29
N GLY A 78 -14.40 -3.86 6.02
CA GLY A 78 -15.78 -4.10 5.61
C GLY A 78 -16.69 -2.87 5.68
N THR A 79 -16.14 -1.67 5.87
CA THR A 79 -16.88 -0.41 5.87
C THR A 79 -16.34 0.56 4.83
N PRO A 80 -17.12 1.54 4.34
CA PRO A 80 -16.64 2.57 3.42
C PRO A 80 -15.47 3.40 3.98
N GLN A 81 -15.35 3.50 5.30
CA GLN A 81 -14.29 4.26 5.95
C GLN A 81 -12.89 3.68 5.68
N ALA A 82 -12.79 2.39 5.33
CA ALA A 82 -11.53 1.76 4.93
C ALA A 82 -10.90 2.38 3.66
N PHE A 83 -11.69 3.09 2.86
CA PHE A 83 -11.28 3.69 1.59
C PHE A 83 -11.31 5.22 1.62
N ALA A 84 -11.71 5.82 2.75
CA ALA A 84 -11.99 7.25 2.87
C ALA A 84 -10.75 8.14 2.65
N THR A 85 -9.55 7.56 2.73
CA THR A 85 -8.27 8.28 2.60
C THR A 85 -7.45 7.85 1.39
N ASP A 86 -8.01 7.01 0.50
CA ASP A 86 -7.33 6.47 -0.69
C ASP A 86 -6.84 7.58 -1.64
N SER A 87 -7.65 8.63 -1.84
CA SER A 87 -7.25 9.76 -2.69
C SER A 87 -6.03 10.51 -2.16
N LYS A 88 -5.89 10.58 -0.82
CA LYS A 88 -4.77 11.22 -0.17
C LYS A 88 -3.52 10.33 -0.15
N ALA A 89 -3.71 9.03 0.10
CA ALA A 89 -2.66 8.04 -0.05
C ALA A 89 -2.06 8.08 -1.47
N LEU A 90 -2.93 8.15 -2.49
CA LEU A 90 -2.51 8.25 -3.88
C LEU A 90 -1.70 9.52 -4.14
N ALA A 91 -2.17 10.70 -3.70
CA ALA A 91 -1.43 11.95 -3.86
C ALA A 91 -0.04 11.90 -3.19
N THR A 92 0.05 11.24 -2.03
CA THR A 92 1.31 11.03 -1.30
C THR A 92 2.24 10.08 -2.08
N ALA A 93 1.69 9.01 -2.67
CA ALA A 93 2.43 8.07 -3.51
C ALA A 93 2.94 8.71 -4.81
N GLU A 94 2.12 9.55 -5.46
CA GLU A 94 2.54 10.35 -6.61
C GLU A 94 3.69 11.28 -6.26
N TYR A 95 3.61 11.95 -5.10
CA TYR A 95 4.70 12.79 -4.61
C TYR A 95 5.99 11.98 -4.44
N ALA A 96 5.93 10.83 -3.77
CA ALA A 96 7.09 9.97 -3.54
C ALA A 96 7.76 9.52 -4.84
N VAL A 97 6.97 9.02 -5.79
CA VAL A 97 7.47 8.56 -7.11
C VAL A 97 8.05 9.71 -7.92
N ASN A 98 7.42 10.89 -7.91
CA ASN A 98 7.91 12.05 -8.65
C ASN A 98 9.24 12.59 -8.09
N HIS A 99 9.48 12.40 -6.79
CA HIS A 99 10.75 12.76 -6.14
C HIS A 99 11.76 11.62 -6.10
N ASN A 100 11.45 10.45 -6.68
CA ASN A 100 12.27 9.23 -6.68
C ASN A 100 12.55 8.65 -5.29
N PHE A 101 11.72 8.96 -4.28
CA PHE A 101 11.90 8.49 -2.90
C PHE A 101 11.78 6.97 -2.79
N ASP A 102 11.00 6.35 -3.66
CA ASP A 102 10.90 4.90 -3.80
C ASP A 102 12.27 4.24 -4.04
N ARG A 103 13.18 4.90 -4.76
CA ARG A 103 14.47 4.30 -5.14
C ARG A 103 15.43 4.10 -3.96
N GLU A 104 15.19 4.80 -2.84
CA GLU A 104 16.01 4.74 -1.63
C GLU A 104 15.53 3.66 -0.64
N LEU A 105 14.39 3.03 -0.93
CA LEU A 105 13.72 2.10 -0.03
C LEU A 105 13.94 0.63 -0.42
N LEU A 106 13.65 -0.28 0.51
CA LEU A 106 13.68 -1.73 0.26
C LEU A 106 12.60 -2.14 -0.75
N THR A 107 12.79 -3.24 -1.47
CA THR A 107 11.82 -3.80 -2.42
C THR A 107 10.41 -3.92 -1.83
N VAL A 108 10.31 -4.47 -0.61
CA VAL A 108 9.02 -4.60 0.09
C VAL A 108 8.40 -3.27 0.46
N GLN A 109 9.20 -2.24 0.71
CA GLN A 109 8.72 -0.89 1.04
C GLN A 109 8.22 -0.17 -0.21
N LYS A 110 8.93 -0.30 -1.33
CA LYS A 110 8.49 0.22 -2.65
C LYS A 110 7.12 -0.30 -3.03
N LEU A 111 6.85 -1.59 -2.75
CA LEU A 111 5.53 -2.17 -2.98
C LEU A 111 4.42 -1.33 -2.34
N PHE A 112 4.58 -0.91 -1.08
CA PHE A 112 3.58 -0.11 -0.39
C PHE A 112 3.45 1.32 -0.92
N ILE A 113 4.49 1.89 -1.55
CA ILE A 113 4.35 3.14 -2.31
C ILE A 113 3.49 2.93 -3.56
N TYR A 114 3.52 1.75 -4.16
CA TYR A 114 2.82 1.47 -5.42
C TYR A 114 1.36 1.04 -5.22
N LEU A 115 0.99 0.53 -4.04
CA LEU A 115 -0.37 0.07 -3.75
C LEU A 115 -1.47 1.14 -3.95
N PRO A 116 -1.29 2.42 -3.54
CA PRO A 116 -2.30 3.44 -3.78
C PRO A 116 -2.67 3.64 -5.25
N PHE A 117 -1.73 3.46 -6.18
CA PHE A 117 -2.01 3.50 -7.62
C PHE A 117 -2.90 2.34 -8.06
N GLN A 118 -2.71 1.16 -7.47
CA GLN A 118 -3.54 -0.02 -7.75
C GLN A 118 -4.95 0.14 -7.17
N HIS A 119 -5.08 0.72 -5.98
CA HIS A 119 -6.38 0.95 -5.35
C HIS A 119 -7.23 2.01 -6.06
N SER A 120 -6.62 2.81 -6.93
CA SER A 120 -7.36 3.81 -7.69
C SER A 120 -8.27 3.19 -8.76
N GLU A 121 -9.48 3.74 -8.88
CA GLU A 121 -10.44 3.40 -9.94
C GLU A 121 -10.09 4.04 -11.30
N ASN A 122 -9.04 4.86 -11.36
CA ASN A 122 -8.60 5.51 -12.59
C ASN A 122 -7.65 4.61 -13.40
N LEU A 123 -7.94 4.43 -14.69
CA LEU A 123 -7.18 3.57 -15.60
C LEU A 123 -5.70 3.99 -15.75
N GLU A 124 -5.39 5.28 -15.78
CA GLU A 124 -4.02 5.79 -15.89
C GLU A 124 -3.21 5.45 -14.64
N HIS A 125 -3.81 5.56 -13.45
CA HIS A 125 -3.18 5.16 -12.20
C HIS A 125 -2.93 3.65 -12.18
N GLN A 126 -3.90 2.84 -12.63
CA GLN A 126 -3.69 1.40 -12.76
C GLN A 126 -2.56 1.09 -13.75
N GLN A 127 -2.50 1.74 -14.91
CA GLN A 127 -1.39 1.57 -15.86
C GLN A 127 -0.04 1.98 -15.25
N LYS A 128 -0.01 3.06 -14.47
CA LYS A 128 1.19 3.49 -13.73
C LYS A 128 1.60 2.45 -12.70
N SER A 129 0.66 1.90 -11.94
CA SER A 129 0.90 0.79 -11.00
C SER A 129 1.60 -0.36 -11.70
N VAL A 130 1.08 -0.84 -12.84
CA VAL A 130 1.72 -1.92 -13.62
C VAL A 130 3.17 -1.57 -14.00
N GLN A 131 3.43 -0.33 -14.43
CA GLN A 131 4.78 0.10 -14.77
C GLN A 131 5.72 0.10 -13.56
N LEU A 132 5.24 0.58 -12.41
CA LEU A 132 6.01 0.63 -11.16
C LEU A 132 6.31 -0.78 -10.63
N PHE A 133 5.32 -1.68 -10.61
CA PHE A 133 5.51 -3.07 -10.20
C PHE A 133 6.48 -3.81 -11.13
N ARG A 134 6.50 -3.51 -12.44
CA ARG A 134 7.51 -4.05 -13.37
C ARG A 134 8.94 -3.60 -13.06
N GLN A 135 9.13 -2.45 -12.41
CA GLN A 135 10.45 -2.00 -12.00
C GLN A 135 11.00 -2.80 -10.82
N LEU A 136 10.14 -3.45 -10.05
CA LEU A 136 10.55 -4.36 -8.97
C LEU A 136 11.06 -5.69 -9.52
N SER A 137 10.67 -6.09 -10.74
CA SER A 137 11.11 -7.34 -11.36
C SER A 137 12.63 -7.39 -11.49
N GLY A 138 13.24 -8.40 -10.85
CA GLY A 138 14.70 -8.58 -10.84
C GLY A 138 15.37 -8.06 -9.57
N GLU A 139 14.64 -7.46 -8.65
CA GLU A 139 15.09 -7.30 -7.27
C GLU A 139 14.99 -8.64 -6.52
N PRO A 140 15.84 -8.91 -5.51
CA PRO A 140 15.75 -10.14 -4.72
C PRO A 140 14.35 -10.34 -4.14
N ASP A 141 13.82 -11.56 -4.25
CA ASP A 141 12.49 -11.96 -3.76
C ASP A 141 11.31 -11.15 -4.32
N SER A 142 11.51 -10.36 -5.38
CA SER A 142 10.48 -9.51 -5.97
C SER A 142 9.32 -10.30 -6.56
N ASP A 143 9.60 -11.41 -7.23
CA ASP A 143 8.59 -12.11 -8.04
C ASP A 143 7.50 -12.74 -7.17
N SER A 144 7.89 -13.40 -6.07
CA SER A 144 6.94 -13.97 -5.11
C SER A 144 6.19 -12.89 -4.35
N LEU A 145 6.85 -11.77 -4.05
CA LEU A 145 6.28 -10.63 -3.35
C LEU A 145 5.23 -9.88 -4.20
N ILE A 146 5.54 -9.63 -5.47
CA ILE A 146 4.61 -9.04 -6.45
C ILE A 146 3.44 -9.99 -6.67
N GLU A 147 3.70 -11.27 -6.90
CA GLU A 147 2.63 -12.26 -7.12
C GLU A 147 1.70 -12.36 -5.91
N TYR A 148 2.24 -12.42 -4.70
CA TYR A 148 1.45 -12.47 -3.48
C TYR A 148 0.59 -11.22 -3.32
N ALA A 149 1.16 -10.02 -3.51
CA ALA A 149 0.40 -8.79 -3.44
C ALA A 149 -0.70 -8.74 -4.51
N MET A 150 -0.40 -9.08 -5.76
CA MET A 150 -1.40 -9.10 -6.84
C MET A 150 -2.55 -10.09 -6.60
N GLN A 151 -2.29 -11.22 -5.94
CA GLN A 151 -3.31 -12.21 -5.61
C GLN A 151 -4.23 -11.79 -4.45
N HIS A 152 -3.72 -11.00 -3.51
CA HIS A 152 -4.44 -10.68 -2.26
C HIS A 152 -4.94 -9.24 -2.20
N LEU A 153 -4.56 -8.39 -3.15
CA LEU A 153 -5.21 -7.10 -3.36
C LEU A 153 -6.52 -7.32 -4.10
N GLU A 154 -7.61 -6.78 -3.57
CA GLU A 154 -8.96 -6.88 -4.15
C GLU A 154 -8.93 -6.53 -5.65
N PRO A 155 -9.73 -7.21 -6.49
CA PRO A 155 -9.79 -6.90 -7.91
C PRO A 155 -10.54 -5.57 -8.11
N THR A 156 -9.81 -4.45 -8.07
CA THR A 156 -10.26 -3.23 -8.74
C THR A 156 -10.35 -3.52 -10.24
N PHE A 157 -11.39 -2.97 -10.90
CA PHE A 157 -11.73 -3.23 -12.30
C PHE A 157 -10.48 -3.43 -13.17
N ARG A 158 -10.37 -4.64 -13.76
CA ARG A 158 -9.24 -5.12 -14.58
C ARG A 158 -8.00 -5.49 -13.75
N THR A 159 -8.02 -6.67 -13.16
CA THR A 159 -6.81 -7.30 -12.63
C THR A 159 -5.77 -7.42 -13.75
N LEU A 160 -4.55 -6.90 -13.53
CA LEU A 160 -3.40 -7.23 -14.36
C LEU A 160 -3.09 -8.72 -14.15
N ASN A 161 -3.16 -9.51 -15.21
CA ASN A 161 -2.58 -10.84 -15.19
C ASN A 161 -1.06 -10.70 -15.33
N TRP A 162 -0.38 -10.82 -14.19
CA TRP A 162 1.08 -10.65 -14.07
C TRP A 162 1.84 -11.64 -14.98
N HIS A 163 1.38 -12.88 -15.06
CA HIS A 163 1.99 -13.94 -15.88
C HIS A 163 1.89 -13.65 -17.38
N THR A 164 0.77 -13.09 -17.84
CA THR A 164 0.56 -12.77 -19.26
C THR A 164 0.89 -11.33 -19.62
N ARG A 165 1.24 -10.50 -18.63
CA ARG A 165 1.47 -9.05 -18.77
C ARG A 165 0.31 -8.32 -19.47
N SER A 166 -0.92 -8.84 -19.31
CA SER A 166 -2.12 -8.35 -19.98
C SER A 166 -3.24 -8.05 -18.99
N TRP A 167 -4.12 -7.12 -19.36
CA TRP A 167 -5.31 -6.80 -18.58
C TRP A 167 -6.34 -7.93 -18.72
N GLY A 168 -6.89 -8.40 -17.61
CA GLY A 168 -8.12 -9.18 -17.63
C GLY A 168 -9.27 -8.35 -18.21
N ALA A 169 -10.21 -9.00 -18.89
CA ALA A 169 -11.45 -8.35 -19.31
C ALA A 169 -12.18 -7.79 -18.07
N PRO A 170 -12.89 -6.65 -18.18
CA PRO A 170 -13.71 -6.16 -17.07
C PRO A 170 -14.67 -7.26 -16.63
N SER A 171 -14.75 -7.52 -15.31
CA SER A 171 -15.80 -8.40 -14.80
C SER A 171 -17.15 -7.72 -15.05
N GLU A 172 -18.08 -8.41 -15.71
CA GLU A 172 -19.46 -7.94 -15.93
C GLU A 172 -20.30 -7.96 -14.64
N SER A 173 -19.70 -7.75 -13.46
CA SER A 173 -20.36 -8.03 -12.18
C SER A 173 -20.23 -6.88 -11.19
N ILE A 174 -20.61 -5.67 -11.61
CA ILE A 174 -21.24 -4.71 -10.69
C ILE A 174 -22.50 -4.16 -11.37
N SER A 175 -23.50 -5.04 -11.52
CA SER A 175 -24.88 -4.58 -11.53
C SER A 175 -25.21 -4.13 -10.11
N ARG A 176 -25.51 -2.84 -9.98
CA ARG A 176 -26.17 -2.17 -8.86
C ARG A 176 -27.00 -3.13 -8.01
N LEU A 177 -26.83 -3.09 -6.70
CA LEU A 177 -27.88 -2.87 -5.69
C LEU A 177 -27.23 -2.51 -4.36
#